data_AF-A0A132TBL4-F1
#
_entry.id   AF-A0A132TBL4-F1
#
_cell.length_a   1.000
_cell.length_b   1.000
_cell.length_c   1.000
_cell.angle_alpha   90.00
_cell.angle_beta   90.00
_cell.angle_gamma   90.00
#
_symmetry.space_group_name_H-M   'P 1'
#
loop_
_entity.id
_entity.type
_entity.pdbx_description
1 polymer ?
#
loop_
_entity_poly.entity_id
_entity_poly.type
_entity_poly.pdbx_seq_one_letter_code
_entity_poly.pdbx_strand_id
1 'polypeptide(L)'
;MPAGLLSVFLCWNAISAASATPPAELPTLPPGQVLRLGPVAGTGTLTADYGIGATDLCEFMEFPSGTLQVCGDSFAGQGVGFGGWYSPIALHVVGDSLEDPGGVRYDGVTGVSVPLLADPTPPGASQLPAGVIAINRENWMLVTTTRDLRPQTSRLVKAVAGQGNWQTIPGSERDAGYAGGRQSQISGYYDPIPTEESPRGWVYIVANSFDRSGPVVLYRATPQSFTDRASWQGWTGTGWGGEPVPLWPDRVGEMSVRQIDGQTVLSYFNATTGNMEIRVANDPTQLGTAPVTTVVVAAPWPDRVEDLPPPQDNRLAQPYGGYISPRSTPDAVRVFVSQWNTMPRGGAPYRVLQFVVNPIKPAW
;
A
#
# COMPACT_ATOMS: atom_id res chain seq x y z
N MET A 1 54.33 -13.53 -46.98
CA MET A 1 53.57 -14.30 -45.98
C MET A 1 54.52 -14.76 -44.89
N PRO A 2 54.27 -14.60 -43.58
CA PRO A 2 53.19 -13.87 -42.91
C PRO A 2 53.71 -12.76 -41.94
N ALA A 3 52.88 -11.76 -41.68
CA ALA A 3 52.93 -10.91 -40.50
C ALA A 3 51.50 -10.40 -40.26
N GLY A 4 50.74 -11.12 -39.43
CA GLY A 4 49.36 -10.78 -39.09
C GLY A 4 49.31 -10.13 -37.71
N LEU A 5 49.01 -8.83 -37.66
CA LEU A 5 48.57 -8.15 -36.45
C LEU A 5 47.20 -8.71 -36.02
N LEU A 6 47.10 -9.23 -34.79
CA LEU A 6 45.82 -9.42 -34.12
C LEU A 6 45.53 -8.18 -33.26
N SER A 7 44.61 -7.33 -33.71
CA SER A 7 44.01 -6.29 -32.87
C SER A 7 42.88 -6.91 -32.05
N VAL A 8 43.02 -6.91 -30.73
CA VAL A 8 41.94 -7.28 -29.81
C VAL A 8 41.04 -6.05 -29.62
N PHE A 9 39.89 -6.05 -30.30
CA PHE A 9 38.81 -5.12 -29.99
C PHE A 9 38.11 -5.58 -28.71
N LEU A 10 38.44 -4.93 -27.59
CA LEU A 10 37.62 -4.95 -26.38
C LEU A 10 36.43 -4.03 -26.60
N CYS A 11 35.31 -4.58 -27.08
CA CYS A 11 34.03 -3.88 -27.05
C CYS A 11 33.49 -3.91 -25.61
N TRP A 12 33.79 -2.85 -24.87
CA TRP A 12 33.08 -2.51 -23.64
C TRP A 12 31.65 -2.12 -24.02
N ASN A 13 30.72 -3.08 -23.98
CA ASN A 13 29.30 -2.76 -24.03
C ASN A 13 28.91 -2.20 -22.66
N ALA A 14 29.10 -0.89 -22.49
CA ALA A 14 28.38 -0.15 -21.47
C ALA A 14 26.89 -0.22 -21.84
N ILE A 15 26.14 -1.10 -21.17
CA ILE A 15 24.69 -1.06 -21.16
C ILE A 15 24.34 0.27 -20.52
N SER A 16 24.06 1.27 -21.35
CA SER A 16 23.44 2.50 -20.90
C SER A 16 22.05 2.14 -20.41
N ALA A 17 21.87 2.07 -19.09
CA ALA A 17 20.56 2.28 -18.51
C ALA A 17 20.11 3.64 -19.00
N ALA A 18 19.19 3.68 -19.97
CA ALA A 18 18.57 4.92 -20.39
C ALA A 18 17.72 5.42 -19.22
N SER A 19 18.35 6.13 -18.29
CA SER A 19 17.66 7.00 -17.35
C SER A 19 17.09 8.14 -18.18
N ALA A 20 15.89 7.94 -18.74
CA ALA A 20 15.12 9.04 -19.27
C ALA A 20 14.99 10.06 -18.13
N THR A 21 15.46 11.28 -18.35
CA THR A 21 15.25 12.38 -17.41
C THR A 21 13.75 12.46 -17.14
N PRO A 22 13.31 12.48 -15.87
CA PRO A 22 11.89 12.63 -15.57
C PRO A 22 11.34 13.86 -16.30
N PRO A 23 10.10 13.80 -16.82
CA PRO A 23 9.49 14.98 -17.41
C PRO A 23 9.40 16.09 -16.36
N ALA A 24 9.55 17.35 -16.77
CA ALA A 24 9.48 18.48 -15.84
C ALA A 24 8.12 18.59 -15.15
N GLU A 25 7.05 18.12 -15.80
CA GLU A 25 5.69 18.04 -15.28
C GLU A 25 5.00 16.75 -15.77
N LEU A 26 4.07 16.24 -14.98
CA LEU A 26 3.22 15.13 -15.39
C LEU A 26 2.14 15.61 -16.36
N PRO A 27 1.80 14.83 -17.41
CA PRO A 27 0.70 15.18 -18.29
C PRO A 27 -0.63 15.18 -17.52
N THR A 28 -1.53 16.09 -17.86
CA THR A 28 -2.91 16.05 -17.37
C THR A 28 -3.60 14.80 -17.91
N LEU A 29 -4.12 13.97 -17.01
CA LEU A 29 -4.82 12.73 -17.37
C LEU A 29 -6.31 13.01 -17.54
N PRO A 30 -6.93 12.60 -18.66
CA PRO A 30 -8.38 12.54 -18.78
C PRO A 30 -8.99 11.58 -17.73
N PRO A 31 -10.27 11.77 -17.33
CA PRO A 31 -10.94 10.83 -16.43
C PRO A 31 -10.86 9.37 -16.92
N GLY A 32 -10.58 8.46 -16.00
CA GLY A 32 -10.34 7.04 -16.24
C GLY A 32 -8.94 6.69 -16.75
N GLN A 33 -8.07 7.66 -17.03
CA GLN A 33 -6.72 7.39 -17.55
C GLN A 33 -5.69 7.23 -16.42
N VAL A 34 -4.68 6.43 -16.71
CA VAL A 34 -3.60 6.05 -15.79
C VAL A 34 -2.25 6.26 -16.47
N LEU A 35 -1.26 6.65 -15.68
CA LEU A 35 0.14 6.70 -16.09
C LEU A 35 1.02 6.03 -15.03
N ARG A 36 1.89 5.12 -15.44
CA ARG A 36 2.91 4.56 -14.55
C ARG A 36 4.15 5.45 -14.52
N LEU A 37 4.59 5.84 -13.34
CA LEU A 37 5.85 6.58 -13.18
C LEU A 37 7.05 5.62 -13.14
N GLY A 38 6.94 4.52 -12.39
CA GLY A 38 7.96 3.47 -12.35
C GLY A 38 8.15 2.87 -10.96
N PRO A 39 9.13 1.96 -10.81
CA PRO A 39 9.54 1.45 -9.51
C PRO A 39 10.09 2.55 -8.62
N VAL A 40 9.67 2.57 -7.36
CA VAL A 40 10.10 3.55 -6.34
C VAL A 40 10.81 2.89 -5.17
N ALA A 41 10.42 1.67 -4.79
CA ALA A 41 11.05 0.92 -3.70
C ALA A 41 11.25 -0.57 -4.04
N GLY A 42 12.24 -1.21 -3.42
CA GLY A 42 12.54 -2.63 -3.60
C GLY A 42 13.42 -2.93 -4.81
N THR A 43 13.21 -4.10 -5.45
CA THR A 43 14.11 -4.62 -6.50
C THR A 43 14.38 -3.59 -7.59
N GLY A 44 15.67 -3.30 -7.81
CA GLY A 44 16.15 -2.40 -8.86
C GLY A 44 16.00 -0.90 -8.55
N THR A 45 15.77 -0.53 -7.28
CA THR A 45 15.60 0.86 -6.87
C THR A 45 16.69 1.33 -5.90
N LEU A 46 16.72 2.64 -5.63
CA LEU A 46 17.70 3.26 -4.73
C LEU A 46 17.49 2.92 -3.26
N THR A 47 16.39 2.23 -2.88
CA THR A 47 16.24 1.77 -1.49
C THR A 47 17.33 0.76 -1.07
N ALA A 48 18.01 0.15 -2.05
CA ALA A 48 19.17 -0.70 -1.81
C ALA A 48 20.32 0.02 -1.08
N ASP A 49 20.47 1.34 -1.28
CA ASP A 49 21.49 2.16 -0.62
C ASP A 49 21.25 2.26 0.90
N TYR A 50 20.01 2.01 1.34
CA TYR A 50 19.60 1.94 2.75
C TYR A 50 19.49 0.50 3.25
N GLY A 51 20.01 -0.48 2.49
CA GLY A 51 19.97 -1.89 2.85
C GLY A 51 18.61 -2.55 2.63
N ILE A 52 17.76 -1.99 1.76
CA ILE A 52 16.46 -2.55 1.36
C ILE A 52 16.45 -2.79 -0.14
N GLY A 53 16.95 -3.96 -0.56
CA GLY A 53 16.99 -4.36 -1.96
C GLY A 53 15.67 -4.93 -2.49
N ALA A 54 14.73 -5.30 -1.61
CA ALA A 54 13.42 -5.81 -1.99
C ALA A 54 12.39 -5.51 -0.90
N THR A 55 11.16 -5.12 -1.25
CA THR A 55 10.11 -4.75 -0.29
C THR A 55 8.73 -4.72 -0.93
N ASP A 56 7.67 -4.70 -0.11
CA ASP A 56 6.29 -4.57 -0.54
C ASP A 56 5.39 -3.77 0.41
N LEU A 57 4.12 -3.66 0.03
CA LEU A 57 3.04 -2.92 0.67
C LEU A 57 3.29 -1.40 0.68
N CYS A 58 4.16 -0.92 1.56
CA CYS A 58 4.57 0.49 1.68
C CYS A 58 3.40 1.49 1.76
N GLU A 59 2.60 1.38 2.83
CA GLU A 59 1.48 2.29 3.12
C GLU A 59 1.95 3.59 3.79
N PHE A 60 1.38 4.73 3.41
CA PHE A 60 1.79 6.04 3.91
C PHE A 60 1.23 6.38 5.30
N MET A 61 2.09 6.93 6.16
CA MET A 61 1.77 7.59 7.41
C MET A 61 2.28 9.03 7.40
N GLU A 62 1.44 9.99 7.78
CA GLU A 62 1.82 11.40 7.87
C GLU A 62 1.98 11.81 9.32
N PHE A 63 3.16 12.32 9.67
CA PHE A 63 3.47 12.90 10.97
C PHE A 63 3.83 14.38 10.80
N PRO A 64 3.70 15.20 11.86
CA PRO A 64 4.19 16.59 11.82
C PRO A 64 5.67 16.70 11.47
N SER A 65 6.48 15.70 11.79
CA SER A 65 7.93 15.65 11.53
C SER A 65 8.29 15.10 10.14
N GLY A 66 7.34 14.57 9.38
CA GLY A 66 7.61 13.98 8.07
C GLY A 66 6.66 12.84 7.71
N THR A 67 6.88 12.26 6.54
CA THR A 67 6.07 11.17 6.00
C THR A 67 6.87 9.87 6.00
N LEU A 68 6.23 8.77 6.40
CA LEU A 68 6.80 7.43 6.32
C LEU A 68 6.00 6.57 5.35
N GLN A 69 6.65 5.61 4.70
CA GLN A 69 5.98 4.46 4.09
C GLN A 69 6.32 3.21 4.88
N VAL A 70 5.32 2.58 5.50
CA VAL A 70 5.50 1.35 6.26
C VAL A 70 5.29 0.16 5.34
N CYS A 71 6.36 -0.60 5.15
CA CYS A 71 6.43 -1.70 4.20
C CYS A 71 6.35 -3.05 4.93
N GLY A 72 5.91 -4.08 4.19
CA GLY A 72 5.79 -5.44 4.68
C GLY A 72 7.13 -6.15 4.76
N ASP A 73 7.16 -7.38 4.28
CA ASP A 73 8.40 -8.15 4.26
C ASP A 73 9.44 -7.43 3.38
N SER A 74 10.64 -7.30 3.91
CA SER A 74 11.70 -6.53 3.27
C SER A 74 13.03 -7.24 3.41
N PHE A 75 13.83 -7.20 2.36
CA PHE A 75 15.07 -7.96 2.24
C PHE A 75 16.23 -7.06 1.85
N ALA A 76 17.41 -7.33 2.40
CA ALA A 76 18.61 -6.56 2.06
C ALA A 76 19.09 -6.83 0.63
N GLY A 77 18.88 -8.05 0.12
CA GLY A 77 19.17 -8.42 -1.26
C GLY A 77 18.06 -8.02 -2.24
N GLN A 78 18.32 -8.21 -3.53
CA GLN A 78 17.46 -7.77 -4.64
C GLN A 78 16.22 -8.66 -4.90
N GLY A 79 15.82 -9.48 -3.93
CA GLY A 79 14.65 -10.34 -4.01
C GLY A 79 14.32 -11.00 -2.68
N VAL A 80 13.15 -11.64 -2.61
CA VAL A 80 12.66 -12.37 -1.43
C VAL A 80 13.67 -13.45 -1.02
N GLY A 81 14.02 -13.46 0.27
CA GLY A 81 14.93 -14.45 0.87
C GLY A 81 16.43 -14.18 0.70
N PHE A 82 16.81 -13.07 0.06
CA PHE A 82 18.22 -12.70 -0.10
C PHE A 82 18.65 -11.65 0.94
N GLY A 83 19.69 -11.94 1.72
CA GLY A 83 20.21 -11.04 2.75
C GLY A 83 19.37 -11.03 4.04
N GLY A 84 19.52 -9.97 4.85
CA GLY A 84 18.71 -9.80 6.06
C GLY A 84 17.22 -9.64 5.74
N TRP A 85 16.35 -10.19 6.59
CA TRP A 85 14.88 -10.11 6.47
C TRP A 85 14.30 -9.26 7.61
N TYR A 86 13.50 -8.27 7.26
CA TYR A 86 12.89 -7.29 8.15
C TYR A 86 11.39 -7.23 7.90
N SER A 87 10.58 -7.20 8.96
CA SER A 87 9.11 -7.27 8.86
C SER A 87 8.47 -6.69 10.13
N PRO A 88 7.86 -5.49 10.08
CA PRO A 88 7.89 -4.48 9.01
C PRO A 88 9.09 -3.51 9.10
N ILE A 89 9.27 -2.68 8.07
CA ILE A 89 10.15 -1.50 8.07
C ILE A 89 9.37 -0.22 7.77
N ALA A 90 9.97 0.95 8.01
CA ALA A 90 9.44 2.25 7.59
C ALA A 90 10.48 3.03 6.79
N LEU A 91 10.23 3.24 5.50
CA LEU A 91 11.03 4.12 4.65
C LEU A 91 10.69 5.59 4.94
N HIS A 92 11.70 6.45 5.00
CA HIS A 92 11.55 7.88 5.25
C HIS A 92 11.36 8.58 3.91
N VAL A 93 10.21 9.21 3.72
CA VAL A 93 9.85 9.84 2.44
C VAL A 93 10.40 11.26 2.41
N VAL A 94 11.10 11.61 1.33
CA VAL A 94 11.52 13.00 1.09
C VAL A 94 10.29 13.81 0.72
N GLY A 95 9.86 14.73 1.59
CA GLY A 95 8.53 15.35 1.51
C GLY A 95 8.24 16.19 0.25
N ASP A 96 9.26 16.68 -0.46
CA ASP A 96 9.10 17.37 -1.75
C ASP A 96 8.93 16.42 -2.94
N SER A 97 9.18 15.12 -2.75
CA SER A 97 9.10 14.11 -3.81
C SER A 97 7.70 13.52 -4.02
N LEU A 98 6.74 13.78 -3.12
CA LEU A 98 5.39 13.22 -3.18
C LEU A 98 4.65 13.55 -4.49
N GLU A 99 4.94 14.71 -5.07
CA GLU A 99 4.32 15.19 -6.30
C GLU A 99 5.26 15.16 -7.50
N ASP A 100 6.53 14.81 -7.28
CA ASP A 100 7.61 14.80 -8.28
C ASP A 100 7.28 13.86 -9.45
N PRO A 101 7.37 14.32 -10.70
CA PRO A 101 7.18 13.48 -11.87
C PRO A 101 8.14 12.28 -11.96
N GLY A 102 9.31 12.38 -11.32
CA GLY A 102 10.29 11.29 -11.20
C GLY A 102 9.92 10.22 -10.17
N GLY A 103 8.84 10.44 -9.41
CA GLY A 103 8.38 9.55 -8.36
C GLY A 103 8.97 9.86 -6.99
N VAL A 104 8.43 9.18 -5.97
CA VAL A 104 8.83 9.36 -4.58
C VAL A 104 10.28 8.91 -4.35
N ARG A 105 10.98 9.68 -3.51
CA ARG A 105 12.36 9.44 -3.07
C ARG A 105 12.41 9.20 -1.57
N TYR A 106 13.48 8.52 -1.13
CA TYR A 106 13.71 8.18 0.27
C TYR A 106 15.10 8.61 0.74
N ASP A 107 15.20 9.03 1.99
CA ASP A 107 16.44 9.46 2.64
C ASP A 107 16.84 8.62 3.87
N GLY A 108 16.07 7.57 4.16
CA GLY A 108 16.35 6.69 5.29
C GLY A 108 15.36 5.55 5.48
N VAL A 109 15.64 4.72 6.49
CA VAL A 109 14.79 3.60 6.90
C VAL A 109 14.85 3.39 8.41
N THR A 110 13.74 3.00 9.01
CA THR A 110 13.64 2.49 10.39
C THR A 110 13.13 1.04 10.36
N GLY A 111 13.51 0.20 11.31
CA GLY A 111 13.12 -1.21 11.36
C GLY A 111 14.20 -2.20 10.94
N VAL A 112 15.39 -1.72 10.55
CA VAL A 112 16.51 -2.56 10.07
C VAL A 112 17.51 -2.89 11.18
N SER A 113 18.01 -1.87 11.89
CA SER A 113 18.96 -2.03 13.00
C SER A 113 18.26 -2.28 14.34
N VAL A 114 17.12 -1.62 14.54
CA VAL A 114 16.19 -1.82 15.66
C VAL A 114 14.85 -2.17 15.04
N PRO A 115 14.16 -3.23 15.51
CA PRO A 115 12.83 -3.59 15.01
C PRO A 115 11.85 -2.42 15.05
N LEU A 116 10.98 -2.33 14.03
CA LEU A 116 9.97 -1.27 14.00
C LEU A 116 8.91 -1.48 15.10
N LEU A 117 8.59 -2.74 15.40
CA LEU A 117 7.61 -3.15 16.41
C LEU A 117 8.31 -3.59 17.69
N ALA A 118 7.71 -3.31 18.84
CA ALA A 118 8.23 -3.73 20.14
C ALA A 118 8.09 -5.25 20.35
N ASP A 119 6.98 -5.83 19.89
CA ASP A 119 6.77 -7.28 20.04
C ASP A 119 7.56 -8.03 18.95
N PRO A 120 8.35 -9.05 19.34
CA PRO A 120 9.20 -9.77 18.41
C PRO A 120 8.36 -10.62 17.45
N THR A 121 8.84 -10.75 16.21
CA THR A 121 8.23 -11.63 15.23
C THR A 121 8.40 -13.09 15.66
N PRO A 122 7.32 -13.88 15.79
CA PRO A 122 7.45 -15.30 16.12
C PRO A 122 8.31 -16.05 15.10
N PRO A 123 9.10 -17.07 15.50
CA PRO A 123 9.93 -17.82 14.56
C PRO A 123 9.12 -18.38 13.40
N GLY A 124 9.54 -18.12 12.16
CA GLY A 124 8.84 -18.57 10.94
C GLY A 124 7.52 -17.86 10.65
N ALA A 125 7.31 -16.65 11.19
CA ALA A 125 6.18 -15.79 10.89
C ALA A 125 6.65 -14.45 10.29
N SER A 126 5.73 -13.71 9.69
CA SER A 126 5.88 -12.29 9.33
C SER A 126 4.94 -11.45 10.20
N GLN A 127 5.28 -10.18 10.41
CA GLN A 127 4.38 -9.19 10.99
C GLN A 127 4.13 -8.10 9.96
N LEU A 128 2.97 -8.13 9.32
CA LEU A 128 2.71 -7.31 8.13
C LEU A 128 1.78 -6.15 8.46
N PRO A 129 2.04 -4.94 7.91
CA PRO A 129 1.08 -3.84 7.93
C PRO A 129 -0.22 -4.30 7.26
N ALA A 130 -1.31 -4.17 7.99
CA ALA A 130 -2.64 -4.57 7.58
C ALA A 130 -3.60 -3.38 7.54
N GLY A 131 -3.07 -2.15 7.47
CA GLY A 131 -3.84 -0.92 7.42
C GLY A 131 -3.31 0.18 8.32
N VAL A 132 -3.37 1.41 7.84
CA VAL A 132 -3.07 2.63 8.60
C VAL A 132 -4.32 3.48 8.78
N ILE A 133 -4.46 4.06 9.97
CA ILE A 133 -5.49 5.06 10.25
C ILE A 133 -4.86 6.23 11.02
N ALA A 134 -5.06 7.43 10.49
CA ALA A 134 -4.66 8.68 11.12
C ALA A 134 -5.87 9.34 11.79
N ILE A 135 -5.76 9.70 13.07
CA ILE A 135 -6.78 10.41 13.84
C ILE A 135 -6.09 11.55 14.57
N ASN A 136 -6.50 12.80 14.35
CA ASN A 136 -5.92 13.97 15.02
C ASN A 136 -4.37 14.05 14.99
N ARG A 137 -3.75 13.81 13.82
CA ARG A 137 -2.28 13.82 13.59
C ARG A 137 -1.50 12.71 14.29
N GLU A 138 -2.21 11.76 14.85
CA GLU A 138 -1.65 10.55 15.41
C GLU A 138 -1.93 9.38 14.46
N ASN A 139 -0.99 8.43 14.36
CA ASN A 139 -1.11 7.27 13.47
C ASN A 139 -1.23 5.98 14.28
N TRP A 140 -2.16 5.12 13.87
CA TRP A 140 -2.28 3.74 14.31
C TRP A 140 -2.11 2.83 13.11
N MET A 141 -1.49 1.68 13.35
CA MET A 141 -1.32 0.64 12.35
C MET A 141 -1.95 -0.65 12.86
N LEU A 142 -2.77 -1.29 12.05
CA LEU A 142 -3.08 -2.70 12.28
C LEU A 142 -1.91 -3.53 11.79
N VAL A 143 -1.42 -4.43 12.64
CA VAL A 143 -0.41 -5.42 12.28
C VAL A 143 -1.07 -6.78 12.31
N THR A 144 -0.88 -7.56 11.25
CA THR A 144 -1.32 -8.95 11.19
C THR A 144 -0.12 -9.87 11.16
N THR A 145 -0.05 -10.77 12.14
CA THR A 145 0.96 -11.81 12.21
C THR A 145 0.53 -12.97 11.31
N THR A 146 1.42 -13.39 10.40
CA THR A 146 1.11 -14.44 9.42
C THR A 146 2.13 -15.56 9.43
N ARG A 147 1.70 -16.77 9.06
CA ARG A 147 2.58 -17.88 8.68
C ARG A 147 2.19 -18.35 7.30
N ASP A 148 3.13 -18.36 6.36
CA ASP A 148 2.85 -18.67 4.94
C ASP A 148 1.67 -17.84 4.39
N LEU A 149 1.64 -16.54 4.73
CA LEU A 149 0.57 -15.58 4.43
C LEU A 149 -0.82 -15.92 5.01
N ARG A 150 -0.93 -16.93 5.88
CA ARG A 150 -2.15 -17.23 6.63
C ARG A 150 -2.21 -16.40 7.91
N PRO A 151 -3.21 -15.55 8.11
CA PRO A 151 -3.32 -14.73 9.32
C PRO A 151 -3.48 -15.61 10.56
N GLN A 152 -2.80 -15.23 11.64
CA GLN A 152 -2.86 -15.90 12.94
C GLN A 152 -3.55 -14.98 13.96
N THR A 153 -3.00 -13.78 14.15
CA THR A 153 -3.53 -12.74 15.03
C THR A 153 -3.38 -11.37 14.38
N SER A 154 -4.14 -10.40 14.85
CA SER A 154 -4.03 -8.99 14.46
C SER A 154 -4.11 -8.09 15.68
N ARG A 155 -3.36 -6.98 15.71
CA ARG A 155 -3.38 -6.01 16.81
C ARG A 155 -3.09 -4.60 16.33
N LEU A 156 -3.58 -3.61 17.07
CA LEU A 156 -3.28 -2.21 16.79
C LEU A 156 -1.96 -1.84 17.44
N VAL A 157 -1.15 -1.07 16.73
CA VAL A 157 0.13 -0.53 17.17
C VAL A 157 0.11 0.98 17.06
N LYS A 158 0.68 1.66 18.06
CA LYS A 158 0.88 3.10 18.03
C LYS A 158 2.16 3.46 17.31
N ALA A 159 2.06 4.12 16.16
CA ALA A 159 3.22 4.54 15.40
C ALA A 159 3.79 5.86 15.92
N VAL A 160 5.12 5.94 16.01
CA VAL A 160 5.86 7.13 16.48
C VAL A 160 7.01 7.41 15.51
N ALA A 161 6.97 8.56 14.85
CA ALA A 161 8.04 8.93 13.91
C ALA A 161 9.40 9.04 14.60
N GLY A 162 10.47 8.71 13.87
CA GLY A 162 11.86 8.89 14.31
C GLY A 162 12.40 7.82 15.27
N GLN A 163 11.61 6.79 15.60
CA GLN A 163 12.07 5.68 16.46
C GLN A 163 11.45 4.34 16.06
N GLY A 164 12.15 3.25 16.36
CA GLY A 164 11.60 1.88 16.33
C GLY A 164 10.84 1.53 17.62
N ASN A 165 10.60 0.24 17.84
CA ASN A 165 9.89 -0.30 19.03
C ASN A 165 8.49 0.31 19.26
N TRP A 166 7.70 0.45 18.19
CA TRP A 166 6.32 0.88 18.28
C TRP A 166 5.49 -0.08 19.12
N GLN A 167 4.71 0.49 20.03
CA GLN A 167 4.04 -0.25 21.10
C GLN A 167 2.67 -0.74 20.64
N THR A 168 2.37 -1.99 20.95
CA THR A 168 1.02 -2.56 20.82
C THR A 168 0.07 -1.81 21.73
N ILE A 169 -1.12 -1.47 21.21
CA ILE A 169 -2.21 -0.93 22.01
C ILE A 169 -2.72 -2.04 22.93
N PRO A 170 -2.70 -1.86 24.27
CA PRO A 170 -3.14 -2.87 25.21
C PRO A 170 -4.56 -3.37 24.91
N GLY A 171 -4.75 -4.70 24.94
CA GLY A 171 -6.06 -5.33 24.72
C GLY A 171 -6.58 -5.28 23.28
N SER A 172 -5.80 -4.81 22.30
CA SER A 172 -6.24 -4.72 20.90
C SER A 172 -6.05 -6.01 20.08
N GLU A 173 -5.28 -6.98 20.59
CA GLU A 173 -5.03 -8.24 19.90
C GLU A 173 -6.31 -9.06 19.74
N ARG A 174 -6.47 -9.67 18.56
CA ARG A 174 -7.57 -10.58 18.22
C ARG A 174 -7.04 -11.71 17.35
N ASP A 175 -7.66 -12.88 17.47
CA ASP A 175 -7.44 -14.00 16.54
C ASP A 175 -7.86 -13.64 15.12
N ALA A 176 -7.28 -14.32 14.13
CA ALA A 176 -7.58 -14.11 12.71
C ALA A 176 -9.07 -14.26 12.36
N GLY A 177 -9.83 -15.07 13.11
CA GLY A 177 -11.26 -15.29 12.90
C GLY A 177 -12.18 -14.23 13.52
N TYR A 178 -11.63 -13.24 14.24
CA TYR A 178 -12.44 -12.21 14.90
C TYR A 178 -13.34 -11.45 13.92
N ALA A 179 -14.59 -11.20 14.32
CA ALA A 179 -15.63 -10.62 13.46
C ALA A 179 -15.78 -11.36 12.11
N GLY A 180 -15.67 -12.70 12.14
CA GLY A 180 -15.72 -13.54 10.93
C GLY A 180 -14.53 -13.32 9.99
N GLY A 181 -13.39 -12.87 10.52
CA GLY A 181 -12.19 -12.51 9.79
C GLY A 181 -12.18 -11.10 9.20
N ARG A 182 -13.30 -10.38 9.23
CA ARG A 182 -13.52 -9.11 8.53
C ARG A 182 -12.84 -7.89 9.15
N GLN A 183 -12.07 -8.07 10.21
CA GLN A 183 -11.28 -7.00 10.83
C GLN A 183 -9.79 -7.38 10.95
N SER A 184 -9.32 -8.32 10.14
CA SER A 184 -7.89 -8.70 10.10
C SER A 184 -7.07 -7.86 9.11
N GLN A 185 -7.74 -7.04 8.29
CA GLN A 185 -7.14 -5.98 7.50
C GLN A 185 -8.12 -4.81 7.42
N ILE A 186 -7.60 -3.58 7.49
CA ILE A 186 -8.36 -2.34 7.56
C ILE A 186 -7.73 -1.26 6.67
N SER A 187 -8.47 -0.19 6.42
CA SER A 187 -7.95 1.13 6.11
C SER A 187 -9.00 2.14 6.55
N GLY A 188 -8.62 3.40 6.78
CA GLY A 188 -9.59 4.37 7.28
C GLY A 188 -9.09 5.80 7.32
N TYR A 189 -10.04 6.72 7.44
CA TYR A 189 -9.77 8.13 7.64
C TYR A 189 -10.67 8.70 8.74
N TYR A 190 -10.21 9.78 9.34
CA TYR A 190 -10.95 10.54 10.33
C TYR A 190 -11.59 11.76 9.69
N ASP A 191 -12.92 11.84 9.77
CA ASP A 191 -13.71 13.01 9.43
C ASP A 191 -14.02 13.80 10.72
N PRO A 192 -13.44 14.99 10.90
CA PRO A 192 -13.61 15.78 12.11
C PRO A 192 -14.96 16.52 12.18
N ILE A 193 -15.84 16.40 11.17
CA ILE A 193 -17.14 17.09 11.15
C ILE A 193 -18.05 16.53 12.27
N PRO A 194 -18.44 17.34 13.26
CA PRO A 194 -19.29 16.87 14.35
C PRO A 194 -20.67 16.43 13.89
N THR A 195 -21.16 15.33 14.47
CA THR A 195 -22.58 14.94 14.42
C THR A 195 -23.14 14.88 15.83
N GLU A 196 -24.47 14.76 15.96
CA GLU A 196 -25.12 14.56 17.27
C GLU A 196 -24.57 13.31 17.99
N GLU A 197 -24.40 12.21 17.23
CA GLU A 197 -23.91 10.93 17.74
C GLU A 197 -22.38 10.89 17.97
N SER A 198 -21.62 11.75 17.29
CA SER A 198 -20.19 11.91 17.54
C SER A 198 -19.77 13.39 17.45
N PRO A 199 -19.79 14.11 18.59
CA PRO A 199 -19.44 15.53 18.65
C PRO A 199 -17.99 15.84 18.25
N ARG A 200 -17.12 14.82 18.13
CA ARG A 200 -15.73 14.97 17.65
C ARG A 200 -15.54 14.32 16.28
N GLY A 201 -16.61 14.09 15.53
CA GLY A 201 -16.53 13.47 14.20
C GLY A 201 -16.30 11.95 14.24
N TRP A 202 -16.15 11.35 13.07
CA TRP A 202 -16.15 9.90 12.88
C TRP A 202 -14.84 9.40 12.30
N VAL A 203 -14.43 8.22 12.72
CA VAL A 203 -13.41 7.42 12.03
C VAL A 203 -14.15 6.42 11.16
N TYR A 204 -14.03 6.53 9.84
CA TYR A 204 -14.59 5.58 8.89
C TYR A 204 -13.55 4.53 8.53
N ILE A 205 -13.94 3.26 8.57
CA ILE A 205 -13.03 2.13 8.48
C ILE A 205 -13.57 1.15 7.44
N VAL A 206 -12.88 1.00 6.32
CA VAL A 206 -13.07 -0.14 5.43
C VAL A 206 -12.31 -1.32 6.00
N ALA A 207 -12.92 -2.49 6.04
CA ALA A 207 -12.31 -3.67 6.63
C ALA A 207 -12.68 -4.94 5.85
N ASN A 208 -11.79 -5.94 5.91
CA ASN A 208 -11.93 -7.23 5.25
C ASN A 208 -11.08 -8.29 5.97
N SER A 209 -10.83 -9.40 5.28
CA SER A 209 -9.87 -10.43 5.70
C SER A 209 -8.50 -10.25 5.06
N PHE A 210 -7.44 -10.37 5.87
CA PHE A 210 -6.05 -10.24 5.42
C PHE A 210 -5.69 -11.22 4.29
N ASP A 211 -6.26 -12.42 4.33
CA ASP A 211 -6.06 -13.46 3.32
C ASP A 211 -6.90 -13.27 2.05
N ARG A 212 -7.59 -12.12 1.93
CA ARG A 212 -8.40 -11.73 0.75
C ARG A 212 -9.57 -12.68 0.48
N SER A 213 -9.97 -13.47 1.48
CA SER A 213 -11.04 -14.47 1.34
C SER A 213 -12.43 -13.86 1.25
N GLY A 214 -12.62 -12.63 1.75
CA GLY A 214 -13.91 -11.98 1.87
C GLY A 214 -14.05 -10.65 1.14
N PRO A 215 -15.27 -10.12 1.06
CA PRO A 215 -15.54 -8.80 0.54
C PRO A 215 -15.22 -7.69 1.54
N VAL A 216 -15.26 -6.44 1.07
CA VAL A 216 -15.13 -5.25 1.91
C VAL A 216 -16.42 -4.98 2.66
N VAL A 217 -16.29 -4.68 3.95
CA VAL A 217 -17.35 -4.14 4.81
C VAL A 217 -16.94 -2.77 5.36
N LEU A 218 -17.92 -2.01 5.82
CA LEU A 218 -17.72 -0.66 6.36
C LEU A 218 -18.10 -0.61 7.84
N TYR A 219 -17.24 0.04 8.61
CA TYR A 219 -17.47 0.39 10.00
C TYR A 219 -17.28 1.89 10.22
N ARG A 220 -17.82 2.39 11.34
CA ARG A 220 -17.40 3.66 11.93
C ARG A 220 -17.17 3.54 13.42
N ALA A 221 -16.32 4.40 13.96
CA ALA A 221 -16.06 4.53 15.38
C ALA A 221 -15.85 6.00 15.77
N THR A 222 -16.04 6.32 17.05
CA THR A 222 -15.57 7.62 17.55
C THR A 222 -14.05 7.60 17.67
N PRO A 223 -13.36 8.75 17.61
CA PRO A 223 -11.92 8.84 17.86
C PRO A 223 -11.48 8.19 19.18
N GLN A 224 -12.34 8.25 20.20
CA GLN A 224 -12.08 7.75 21.54
C GLN A 224 -12.25 6.24 21.64
N SER A 225 -13.17 5.66 20.87
CA SER A 225 -13.48 4.22 20.92
C SER A 225 -12.74 3.42 19.84
N PHE A 226 -12.08 4.08 18.89
CA PHE A 226 -11.41 3.46 17.74
C PHE A 226 -10.52 2.26 18.12
N THR A 227 -9.74 2.34 19.19
CA THR A 227 -8.83 1.26 19.56
C THR A 227 -9.54 0.01 20.10
N ASP A 228 -10.80 0.14 20.53
CA ASP A 228 -11.64 -1.00 20.87
C ASP A 228 -12.45 -1.42 19.63
N ARG A 229 -11.88 -2.37 18.90
CA ARG A 229 -12.49 -2.99 17.71
C ARG A 229 -13.87 -3.60 17.93
N ALA A 230 -14.21 -3.98 19.17
CA ALA A 230 -15.53 -4.53 19.50
C ALA A 230 -16.62 -3.45 19.53
N SER A 231 -16.25 -2.18 19.69
CA SER A 231 -17.17 -1.04 19.75
C SER A 231 -17.56 -0.49 18.38
N TRP A 232 -16.92 -0.96 17.30
CA TRP A 232 -17.11 -0.44 15.96
C TRP A 232 -18.52 -0.69 15.45
N GLN A 233 -19.16 0.34 14.91
CA GLN A 233 -20.51 0.28 14.37
C GLN A 233 -20.47 -0.17 12.91
N GLY A 234 -21.00 -1.35 12.61
CA GLY A 234 -21.09 -1.86 11.24
C GLY A 234 -22.18 -1.18 10.41
N TRP A 235 -21.92 -0.97 9.12
CA TRP A 235 -22.90 -0.50 8.14
C TRP A 235 -23.77 -1.66 7.64
N THR A 236 -25.08 -1.57 7.85
CA THR A 236 -26.05 -2.63 7.50
C THR A 236 -26.60 -2.51 6.08
N GLY A 237 -26.13 -1.53 5.30
CA GLY A 237 -26.73 -1.15 4.01
C GLY A 237 -27.82 -0.08 4.13
N THR A 238 -28.38 0.10 5.33
CA THR A 238 -29.44 1.10 5.60
C THR A 238 -29.20 1.93 6.85
N GLY A 239 -28.28 1.51 7.73
CA GLY A 239 -27.96 2.22 8.97
C GLY A 239 -26.68 1.68 9.65
N TRP A 240 -26.37 2.21 10.83
CA TRP A 240 -25.16 1.89 11.58
C TRP A 240 -25.46 1.11 12.86
N GLY A 241 -24.49 0.33 13.34
CA GLY A 241 -24.53 -0.35 14.64
C GLY A 241 -25.08 -1.78 14.62
N GLY A 242 -25.28 -2.35 13.43
CA GLY A 242 -25.68 -3.74 13.24
C GLY A 242 -24.55 -4.61 12.65
N GLU A 243 -24.91 -5.85 12.28
CA GLU A 243 -24.00 -6.73 11.55
C GLU A 243 -23.71 -6.12 10.18
N PRO A 244 -22.43 -5.87 9.84
CA PRO A 244 -22.10 -5.19 8.60
C PRO A 244 -22.33 -6.10 7.39
N VAL A 245 -22.83 -5.51 6.31
CA VAL A 245 -23.03 -6.19 5.03
C VAL A 245 -21.91 -5.85 4.03
N PRO A 246 -21.59 -6.75 3.09
CA PRO A 246 -20.65 -6.46 2.01
C PRO A 246 -21.05 -5.20 1.24
N LEU A 247 -20.10 -4.31 0.96
CA LEU A 247 -20.33 -3.15 0.09
C LEU A 247 -20.54 -3.58 -1.38
N TRP A 248 -19.82 -4.61 -1.82
CA TRP A 248 -19.99 -5.31 -3.10
C TRP A 248 -19.47 -6.76 -2.94
N PRO A 249 -19.77 -7.70 -3.88
CA PRO A 249 -19.53 -9.12 -3.64
C PRO A 249 -18.11 -9.62 -3.94
N ASP A 250 -17.24 -8.79 -4.52
CA ASP A 250 -15.89 -9.24 -4.90
C ASP A 250 -15.00 -9.48 -3.68
N ARG A 251 -14.03 -10.37 -3.85
CA ARG A 251 -12.94 -10.59 -2.90
C ARG A 251 -11.91 -9.49 -3.06
N VAL A 252 -11.53 -8.87 -1.95
CA VAL A 252 -10.66 -7.68 -1.95
C VAL A 252 -9.52 -7.85 -0.96
N GLY A 253 -8.38 -7.26 -1.26
CA GLY A 253 -7.20 -7.18 -0.40
C GLY A 253 -6.53 -5.81 -0.45
N GLU A 254 -5.63 -5.56 0.50
CA GLU A 254 -4.70 -4.43 0.55
C GLU A 254 -5.38 -3.10 0.22
N MET A 255 -6.29 -2.69 1.10
CA MET A 255 -7.09 -1.49 0.87
C MET A 255 -6.35 -0.23 1.33
N SER A 256 -6.62 0.87 0.67
CA SER A 256 -6.23 2.21 1.09
C SER A 256 -7.37 3.19 0.83
N VAL A 257 -8.03 3.64 1.89
CA VAL A 257 -9.08 4.66 1.83
C VAL A 257 -8.57 5.97 2.41
N ARG A 258 -8.80 7.07 1.69
CA ARG A 258 -8.53 8.43 2.14
C ARG A 258 -9.70 9.34 1.81
N GLN A 259 -9.84 10.41 2.59
CA GLN A 259 -10.66 11.54 2.18
C GLN A 259 -9.79 12.50 1.37
N ILE A 260 -10.23 12.83 0.15
CA ILE A 260 -9.53 13.74 -0.76
C ILE A 260 -10.57 14.76 -1.24
N ASP A 261 -10.35 16.04 -0.93
CA ASP A 261 -11.28 17.14 -1.23
C ASP A 261 -12.74 16.83 -0.82
N GLY A 262 -12.91 16.22 0.35
CA GLY A 262 -14.21 15.82 0.90
C GLY A 262 -14.78 14.52 0.33
N GLN A 263 -14.24 13.98 -0.75
CA GLN A 263 -14.67 12.70 -1.33
C GLN A 263 -13.96 11.52 -0.68
N THR A 264 -14.67 10.40 -0.52
CA THR A 264 -14.07 9.12 -0.13
C THR A 264 -13.45 8.44 -1.35
N VAL A 265 -12.13 8.26 -1.31
CA VAL A 265 -11.37 7.60 -2.36
C VAL A 265 -10.78 6.30 -1.81
N LEU A 266 -11.18 5.16 -2.39
CA LEU A 266 -10.73 3.83 -1.99
C LEU A 266 -9.99 3.15 -3.15
N SER A 267 -8.71 2.84 -2.96
CA SER A 267 -7.89 2.01 -3.84
C SER A 267 -7.66 0.64 -3.20
N TYR A 268 -7.69 -0.43 -3.99
CA TYR A 268 -7.63 -1.81 -3.47
C TYR A 268 -7.20 -2.82 -4.54
N PHE A 269 -6.73 -3.98 -4.08
CA PHE A 269 -6.53 -5.16 -4.92
C PHE A 269 -7.82 -5.97 -5.02
N ASN A 270 -8.33 -6.18 -6.24
CA ASN A 270 -9.49 -7.03 -6.51
C ASN A 270 -9.01 -8.47 -6.74
N ALA A 271 -9.12 -9.32 -5.73
CA ALA A 271 -8.70 -10.72 -5.80
C ALA A 271 -9.64 -11.59 -6.68
N THR A 272 -10.82 -11.09 -7.04
CA THR A 272 -11.69 -11.76 -8.02
C THR A 272 -11.13 -11.62 -9.45
N THR A 273 -10.62 -10.44 -9.81
CA THR A 273 -10.15 -10.14 -11.17
C THR A 273 -8.63 -10.15 -11.33
N GLY A 274 -7.89 -9.97 -10.23
CA GLY A 274 -6.45 -9.73 -10.20
C GLY A 274 -6.05 -8.27 -10.43
N ASN A 275 -7.00 -7.36 -10.62
CA ASN A 275 -6.71 -5.96 -10.94
C ASN A 275 -6.45 -5.09 -9.70
N MET A 276 -5.80 -3.95 -9.91
CA MET A 276 -5.85 -2.83 -8.96
C MET A 276 -6.96 -1.88 -9.39
N GLU A 277 -7.85 -1.55 -8.46
CA GLU A 277 -9.05 -0.76 -8.74
C GLU A 277 -9.17 0.41 -7.75
N ILE A 278 -9.80 1.48 -8.22
CA ILE A 278 -10.10 2.66 -7.40
C ILE A 278 -11.56 3.08 -7.57
N ARG A 279 -12.18 3.47 -6.46
CA ARG A 279 -13.55 3.99 -6.37
C ARG A 279 -13.54 5.37 -5.72
N VAL A 280 -14.38 6.26 -6.24
CA VAL A 280 -14.60 7.60 -5.67
C VAL A 280 -16.07 7.74 -5.33
N ALA A 281 -16.36 8.15 -4.10
CA ALA A 281 -17.70 8.35 -3.59
C ALA A 281 -17.80 9.68 -2.84
N ASN A 282 -18.99 10.27 -2.79
CA ASN A 282 -19.21 11.49 -2.00
C ASN A 282 -19.34 11.19 -0.50
N ASP A 283 -19.71 9.95 -0.15
CA ASP A 283 -19.82 9.44 1.22
C ASP A 283 -19.34 7.98 1.27
N PRO A 284 -18.71 7.52 2.37
CA PRO A 284 -18.18 6.15 2.45
C PRO A 284 -19.26 5.07 2.31
N THR A 285 -20.52 5.35 2.67
CA THR A 285 -21.64 4.40 2.49
C THR A 285 -21.99 4.16 1.02
N GLN A 286 -21.56 5.06 0.12
CA GLN A 286 -21.81 4.98 -1.33
C GLN A 286 -20.73 4.22 -2.10
N LEU A 287 -19.65 3.76 -1.45
CA LEU A 287 -18.55 3.02 -2.09
C LEU A 287 -19.03 1.78 -2.87
N GLY A 288 -20.10 1.12 -2.42
CA GLY A 288 -20.65 -0.07 -3.07
C GLY A 288 -21.19 0.18 -4.49
N THR A 289 -21.69 1.39 -4.76
CA THR A 289 -22.27 1.78 -6.06
C THR A 289 -21.43 2.82 -6.81
N ALA A 290 -20.33 3.27 -6.22
CA ALA A 290 -19.39 4.20 -6.83
C ALA A 290 -18.81 3.64 -8.15
N PRO A 291 -18.53 4.51 -9.14
CA PRO A 291 -17.85 4.10 -10.36
C PRO A 291 -16.47 3.51 -10.04
N VAL A 292 -16.06 2.51 -10.82
CA VAL A 292 -14.76 1.84 -10.69
C VAL A 292 -13.84 2.27 -11.83
N THR A 293 -12.62 2.63 -11.49
CA THR A 293 -11.53 2.81 -12.45
C THR A 293 -10.46 1.75 -12.21
N THR A 294 -10.03 1.05 -13.25
CA THR A 294 -8.93 0.08 -13.16
C THR A 294 -7.59 0.81 -13.24
N VAL A 295 -6.86 0.86 -12.12
CA VAL A 295 -5.54 1.46 -12.04
C VAL A 295 -4.51 0.56 -12.73
N VAL A 296 -4.56 -0.74 -12.47
CA VAL A 296 -3.66 -1.73 -13.08
C VAL A 296 -4.47 -2.92 -13.56
N VAL A 297 -4.26 -3.30 -14.80
CA VAL A 297 -4.82 -4.53 -15.37
C VAL A 297 -3.84 -5.67 -15.10
N ALA A 298 -4.28 -6.72 -14.42
CA ALA A 298 -3.45 -7.92 -14.24
C ALA A 298 -3.08 -8.53 -15.59
N ALA A 299 -1.81 -8.85 -15.77
CA ALA A 299 -1.29 -9.46 -16.99
C ALA A 299 -0.33 -10.61 -16.67
N PRO A 300 -0.05 -11.50 -17.64
CA PRO A 300 1.05 -12.46 -17.51
C PRO A 300 2.40 -11.76 -17.33
N TRP A 301 3.37 -12.48 -16.77
CA TRP A 301 4.76 -12.02 -16.77
C TRP A 301 5.29 -11.89 -18.20
N PRO A 302 6.06 -10.83 -18.51
CA PRO A 302 6.84 -10.74 -19.74
C PRO A 302 7.99 -11.75 -19.75
N ASP A 303 8.63 -11.94 -20.93
CA ASP A 303 9.76 -12.85 -21.10
C ASP A 303 10.93 -12.53 -20.14
N ARG A 304 11.16 -11.24 -19.89
CA ARG A 304 12.10 -10.74 -18.88
C ARG A 304 11.30 -10.14 -17.73
N VAL A 305 11.36 -10.76 -16.55
CA VAL A 305 10.51 -10.40 -15.40
C VAL A 305 10.71 -8.98 -14.88
N GLU A 306 11.85 -8.36 -15.18
CA GLU A 306 12.16 -6.98 -14.85
C GLU A 306 11.49 -5.96 -15.78
N ASP A 307 11.12 -6.37 -17.00
CA ASP A 307 10.60 -5.49 -18.03
C ASP A 307 9.22 -4.95 -17.64
N LEU A 308 8.99 -3.71 -18.05
CA LEU A 308 7.73 -3.01 -17.86
C LEU A 308 7.26 -2.46 -19.22
N PRO A 309 5.95 -2.53 -19.54
CA PRO A 309 5.43 -1.99 -20.80
C PRO A 309 5.57 -0.45 -20.83
N PRO A 310 5.30 0.26 -21.94
CA PRO A 310 5.33 1.73 -21.95
C PRO A 310 4.48 2.36 -20.81
N PRO A 311 4.82 3.57 -20.31
CA PRO A 311 4.13 4.18 -19.16
C PRO A 311 2.60 4.30 -19.24
N GLN A 312 2.06 4.42 -20.46
CA GLN A 312 0.62 4.53 -20.73
C GLN A 312 -0.11 3.18 -20.71
N ASP A 313 0.65 2.08 -20.74
CA ASP A 313 0.13 0.73 -20.61
C ASP A 313 0.18 0.32 -19.13
N ASN A 314 -0.98 0.29 -18.51
CA ASN A 314 -1.15 0.00 -17.09
C ASN A 314 -1.22 -1.50 -16.78
N ARG A 315 -0.71 -2.37 -17.67
CA ARG A 315 -0.60 -3.80 -17.40
C ARG A 315 0.57 -4.11 -16.46
N LEU A 316 0.34 -5.01 -15.51
CA LEU A 316 1.36 -5.48 -14.58
C LEU A 316 1.11 -6.94 -14.19
N ALA A 317 2.19 -7.72 -14.05
CA ALA A 317 2.10 -9.08 -13.56
C ALA A 317 2.06 -9.14 -12.04
N GLN A 318 1.13 -9.92 -11.50
CA GLN A 318 0.92 -10.18 -10.06
C GLN A 318 0.91 -8.91 -9.20
N PRO A 319 0.05 -7.91 -9.51
CA PRO A 319 -0.06 -6.71 -8.70
C PRO A 319 -0.78 -7.01 -7.37
N TYR A 320 -0.48 -6.23 -6.34
CA TYR A 320 -1.24 -6.13 -5.08
C TYR A 320 -0.87 -4.83 -4.37
N GLY A 321 -1.43 -4.53 -3.20
CA GLY A 321 -1.21 -3.24 -2.53
C GLY A 321 -2.21 -2.20 -3.02
N GLY A 322 -1.73 -1.06 -3.51
CA GLY A 322 -2.59 0.01 -4.03
C GLY A 322 -2.77 1.15 -3.04
N TYR A 323 -1.69 1.58 -2.40
CA TYR A 323 -1.75 2.58 -1.32
C TYR A 323 -1.73 4.00 -1.86
N ILE A 324 -2.66 4.82 -1.36
CA ILE A 324 -2.82 6.20 -1.82
C ILE A 324 -1.80 7.10 -1.12
N SER A 325 -1.05 7.85 -1.91
CA SER A 325 -0.10 8.85 -1.41
C SER A 325 -0.82 10.06 -0.82
N PRO A 326 -0.29 10.64 0.27
CA PRO A 326 -0.55 12.01 0.66
C PRO A 326 -0.41 12.99 -0.51
N ARG A 327 -1.13 14.10 -0.45
CA ARG A 327 -1.18 15.15 -1.50
C ARG A 327 -1.74 14.70 -2.86
N SER A 328 -2.31 13.49 -2.94
CA SER A 328 -3.17 13.14 -4.06
C SER A 328 -4.35 14.12 -4.17
N THR A 329 -4.73 14.47 -5.40
CA THR A 329 -5.93 15.25 -5.70
C THR A 329 -6.95 14.36 -6.40
N PRO A 330 -8.24 14.74 -6.48
CA PRO A 330 -9.25 13.94 -7.17
C PRO A 330 -8.94 13.75 -8.66
N ASP A 331 -8.14 14.64 -9.28
CA ASP A 331 -7.73 14.55 -10.69
C ASP A 331 -6.40 13.82 -10.92
N ALA A 332 -5.64 13.56 -9.86
CA ALA A 332 -4.32 12.94 -9.94
C ALA A 332 -4.01 12.16 -8.66
N VAL A 333 -4.75 11.08 -8.45
CA VAL A 333 -4.52 10.17 -7.32
C VAL A 333 -3.25 9.36 -7.60
N ARG A 334 -2.29 9.40 -6.67
CA ARG A 334 -1.04 8.65 -6.74
C ARG A 334 -1.17 7.36 -5.95
N VAL A 335 -0.96 6.24 -6.63
CA VAL A 335 -1.22 4.88 -6.10
C VAL A 335 0.06 4.06 -6.17
N PHE A 336 0.39 3.37 -5.08
CA PHE A 336 1.61 2.59 -4.91
C PHE A 336 1.26 1.10 -4.89
N VAL A 337 1.70 0.40 -5.93
CA VAL A 337 1.32 -0.99 -6.24
C VAL A 337 2.55 -1.88 -6.08
N SER A 338 2.43 -2.90 -5.25
CA SER A 338 3.45 -3.93 -5.09
C SER A 338 3.38 -4.93 -6.24
N GLN A 339 4.55 -5.48 -6.58
CA GLN A 339 4.72 -6.54 -7.56
C GLN A 339 5.66 -7.59 -7.00
N TRP A 340 5.22 -8.84 -7.03
CA TRP A 340 6.03 -9.97 -6.57
C TRP A 340 5.97 -11.15 -7.54
N ASN A 341 7.12 -11.53 -8.08
CA ASN A 341 7.23 -12.76 -8.87
C ASN A 341 7.27 -14.01 -7.99
N THR A 342 6.17 -14.74 -7.95
CA THR A 342 6.04 -16.00 -7.19
C THR A 342 6.20 -17.25 -8.06
N MET A 343 6.62 -17.13 -9.32
CA MET A 343 6.88 -18.28 -10.19
C MET A 343 8.03 -19.17 -9.66
N PRO A 344 8.18 -20.43 -10.11
CA PRO A 344 9.33 -21.26 -9.76
C PRO A 344 10.66 -20.57 -10.08
N ARG A 345 11.61 -20.57 -9.13
CA ARG A 345 12.87 -19.79 -9.18
C ARG A 345 12.66 -18.26 -9.24
N GLY A 346 11.47 -17.79 -8.86
CA GLY A 346 11.14 -16.39 -8.67
C GLY A 346 11.70 -15.82 -7.36
N GLY A 347 11.00 -14.84 -6.79
CA GLY A 347 11.46 -14.03 -5.66
C GLY A 347 11.92 -12.62 -6.08
N ALA A 348 12.10 -12.38 -7.38
CA ALA A 348 12.37 -11.08 -7.96
C ALA A 348 11.62 -10.91 -9.31
N PRO A 349 11.11 -9.70 -9.62
CA PRO A 349 11.13 -8.52 -8.75
C PRO A 349 10.20 -8.67 -7.54
N TYR A 350 10.59 -7.97 -6.47
CA TYR A 350 9.79 -7.75 -5.27
C TYR A 350 9.95 -6.27 -4.89
N ARG A 351 9.01 -5.48 -5.44
CA ARG A 351 9.15 -4.02 -5.57
C ARG A 351 7.79 -3.32 -5.49
N VAL A 352 7.82 -2.02 -5.26
CA VAL A 352 6.67 -1.12 -5.31
C VAL A 352 6.82 -0.16 -6.49
N LEU A 353 5.76 -0.01 -7.27
CA LEU A 353 5.66 0.88 -8.42
C LEU A 353 4.63 1.99 -8.15
N GLN A 354 4.93 3.19 -8.62
CA GLN A 354 4.05 4.34 -8.53
C GLN A 354 3.26 4.53 -9.82
N PHE A 355 1.96 4.75 -9.67
CA PHE A 355 1.00 5.08 -10.71
C PHE A 355 0.30 6.40 -10.36
N VAL A 356 -0.17 7.12 -11.38
CA VAL A 356 -1.04 8.28 -11.27
C VAL A 356 -2.32 7.96 -12.03
N VAL A 357 -3.47 8.20 -11.43
CA VAL A 357 -4.78 7.97 -12.04
C VAL A 357 -5.66 9.20 -11.86
N ASN A 358 -6.38 9.60 -12.91
CA ASN A 358 -7.54 10.47 -12.76
C ASN A 358 -8.77 9.57 -12.70
N PRO A 359 -9.28 9.19 -11.51
CA PRO A 359 -10.40 8.27 -11.41
C PRO A 359 -11.68 8.87 -11.99
N ILE A 360 -12.57 7.99 -12.47
CA ILE A 360 -13.95 8.35 -12.75
C ILE A 360 -14.62 8.74 -11.41
N LYS A 361 -15.26 9.90 -11.39
CA LYS A 361 -15.93 10.47 -10.22
C LYS A 361 -17.44 10.27 -10.33
N PRO A 362 -18.17 10.20 -9.20
CA PRO A 362 -19.62 10.20 -9.24
C PRO A 362 -20.14 11.51 -9.85
N ALA A 363 -21.34 11.47 -10.45
CA ALA A 363 -22.04 12.71 -10.77
C ALA A 363 -22.41 13.45 -9.47
N TRP A 364 -22.40 14.78 -9.51
CA TRP A 364 -22.79 15.64 -8.39
C TRP A 364 -24.28 15.56 -8.08
#